data_AF-A0A7S3DPS9-F1
#
_entry.id   AF-A0A7S3DPS9-F1
#
_cell.length_a   1.000
_cell.length_b   1.000
_cell.length_c   1.000
_cell.angle_alpha   90.00
_cell.angle_beta   90.00
_cell.angle_gamma   90.00
#
_symmetry.space_group_name_H-M   'P 1'
#
loop_
_entity.id
_entity.type
_entity.pdbx_description
1 polymer ?
#
loop_
_entity_poly.entity_id
_entity_poly.type
_entity_poly.pdbx_seq_one_letter_code
_entity_poly.pdbx_strand_id
1 'polypeptide(L)'
;HQGRTPLVWAAQAPIYQVRDLTEVGYNTHRSSDSYYYQDDGEEFDYDQYERQELLEQEDDNDQDVLAPFAARPVPMETSTSSVLPTTTTLSSTASTQPSVIEILVQANPLAATIPGPQGRLPLHEALATRKTWSQGVAALVRVHAHALSCRNAQGLLPFQMAAVAVRKPPEAPAASDDADLTTILELLWANPSCLIHDMS
;
A
#
# COMPACT_ATOMS: atom_id res chain seq x y z
N HIS A 1 11.43 13.91 13.04
CA HIS A 1 10.94 13.20 11.84
C HIS A 1 9.91 12.17 12.29
N GLN A 2 8.64 12.30 11.90
CA GLN A 2 7.48 11.61 12.49
C GLN A 2 7.35 10.10 12.15
N GLY A 3 8.45 9.36 11.98
CA GLY A 3 8.41 7.91 11.72
C GLY A 3 7.71 7.46 10.42
N ARG A 4 7.27 8.38 9.57
CA ARG A 4 6.55 8.06 8.33
C ARG A 4 7.50 7.49 7.28
N THR A 5 7.13 6.36 6.69
CA THR A 5 7.88 5.79 5.57
C THR A 5 7.72 6.67 4.31
N PRO A 6 8.71 6.70 3.40
CA PRO A 6 8.60 7.42 2.13
C PRO A 6 7.37 7.00 1.31
N LEU A 7 6.94 5.73 1.43
CA LEU A 7 5.77 5.20 0.75
C LEU A 7 4.46 5.84 1.25
N VAL A 8 4.32 6.02 2.56
CA VAL A 8 3.16 6.72 3.16
C VAL A 8 3.10 8.16 2.67
N TRP A 9 4.24 8.86 2.56
CA TRP A 9 4.29 10.20 2.00
C TRP A 9 3.84 10.25 0.53
N ALA A 10 4.27 9.30 -0.29
CA ALA A 10 3.86 9.24 -1.69
C ALA A 10 2.36 8.90 -1.86
N ALA A 11 1.82 8.02 -1.01
CA ALA A 11 0.40 7.69 -0.98
C ALA A 11 -0.47 8.89 -0.53
N GLN A 12 0.02 9.67 0.44
CA GLN A 12 -0.69 10.84 0.98
C GLN A 12 -0.54 12.10 0.10
N ALA A 13 0.42 12.12 -0.82
CA ALA A 13 0.58 13.25 -1.73
C ALA A 13 -0.68 13.42 -2.59
N PRO A 14 -1.31 14.60 -2.62
CA PRO A 14 -2.47 14.82 -3.45
C PRO A 14 -2.10 14.56 -4.91
N ILE A 15 -3.08 14.14 -5.70
CA ILE A 15 -2.93 14.01 -7.14
C ILE A 15 -2.80 15.43 -7.68
N TYR A 16 -1.60 15.99 -7.66
CA TYR A 16 -1.30 17.12 -8.51
C TYR A 16 -1.40 16.57 -9.92
N GLN A 17 -2.45 16.96 -10.64
CA GLN A 17 -2.37 16.94 -12.10
C GLN A 17 -1.09 17.70 -12.39
N VAL A 18 -0.09 17.00 -12.93
CA VAL A 18 1.02 17.67 -13.60
C VAL A 18 0.36 18.34 -14.78
N ARG A 19 -0.22 19.52 -14.54
CA ARG A 19 -0.59 20.44 -15.61
C ARG A 19 0.72 20.63 -16.34
N ASP A 20 0.71 20.24 -17.61
CA ASP A 20 1.83 20.46 -18.50
C ASP A 20 2.36 21.87 -18.21
N LEU A 21 3.57 21.91 -17.65
CA LEU A 21 4.22 23.14 -17.20
C LEU A 21 4.63 24.02 -18.38
N THR A 22 4.21 23.65 -19.58
CA THR A 22 4.58 24.27 -20.85
C THR A 22 3.73 25.50 -21.19
N GLU A 23 2.56 25.74 -20.57
CA GLU A 23 1.64 26.75 -21.10
C GLU A 23 1.23 27.94 -20.22
N VAL A 24 1.40 27.96 -18.89
CA VAL A 24 0.89 29.10 -18.10
C VAL A 24 1.89 29.57 -17.05
N GLY A 25 2.43 30.76 -17.27
CA GLY A 25 3.31 31.47 -16.35
C GLY A 25 2.70 31.59 -14.95
N TYR A 26 3.49 31.21 -13.95
CA TYR A 26 3.14 31.28 -12.54
C TYR A 26 3.02 32.73 -12.07
N ASN A 27 1.79 33.22 -11.91
CA ASN A 27 1.50 34.34 -11.03
C ASN A 27 1.27 33.79 -9.62
N THR A 28 2.31 33.86 -8.79
CA THR A 28 2.29 33.46 -7.38
C THR A 28 1.51 34.46 -6.54
N HIS A 29 0.18 34.34 -6.48
CA HIS A 29 -0.59 34.93 -5.39
C HIS A 29 -0.60 33.98 -4.19
N ARG A 30 0.28 34.30 -3.24
CA ARG A 30 0.45 33.66 -1.93
C ARG A 30 -0.81 33.92 -1.09
N SER A 31 -1.78 33.01 -1.10
CA SER A 31 -2.85 32.98 -0.10
C SER A 31 -2.41 32.09 1.06
N SER A 32 -2.14 32.72 2.20
CA SER A 32 -1.78 32.08 3.46
C SER A 32 -3.04 31.58 4.16
N ASP A 33 -3.53 30.40 3.79
CA ASP A 33 -4.54 29.70 4.60
C ASP A 33 -3.87 28.63 5.46
N SER A 34 -3.90 28.90 6.76
CA SER A 34 -3.33 28.12 7.84
C SER A 34 -4.32 27.02 8.26
N TYR A 35 -4.02 25.77 7.94
CA TYR A 35 -4.77 24.63 8.44
C TYR A 35 -4.25 24.24 9.84
N TYR A 36 -5.08 24.43 10.86
CA TYR A 36 -4.83 23.93 12.21
C TYR A 36 -5.31 22.46 12.29
N TYR A 37 -4.43 21.54 12.70
CA TYR A 37 -4.81 20.19 13.10
C TYR A 37 -5.22 20.21 14.57
N GLN A 38 -6.44 19.74 14.86
CA GLN A 38 -6.88 19.47 16.22
C GLN A 38 -6.42 18.06 16.60
N ASP A 39 -5.59 18.02 17.65
CA ASP A 39 -4.98 16.82 18.23
C ASP A 39 -5.94 16.28 19.30
N ASP A 40 -6.74 15.28 18.95
CA ASP A 40 -7.59 14.51 19.84
C ASP A 40 -6.78 13.33 20.37
N GLY A 41 -6.16 13.51 21.54
CA GLY A 41 -5.22 12.57 22.16
C GLY A 41 -5.83 11.22 22.59
N GLU A 42 -6.31 10.41 21.66
CA GLU A 42 -6.59 9.00 21.87
C GLU A 42 -5.27 8.19 21.77
N GLU A 43 -4.82 7.72 22.92
CA GLU A 43 -3.70 6.79 23.06
C GLU A 43 -4.13 5.41 22.54
N PHE A 44 -3.66 5.03 21.35
CA PHE A 44 -3.97 3.74 20.75
C PHE A 44 -3.11 2.63 21.33
N ASP A 45 -3.77 1.58 21.84
CA ASP A 45 -3.16 0.36 22.36
C ASP A 45 -2.66 -0.52 21.20
N TYR A 46 -1.33 -0.59 21.03
CA TYR A 46 -0.67 -1.32 19.95
C TYR A 46 -0.59 -2.83 20.19
N ASP A 47 -0.96 -3.33 21.37
CA ASP A 47 -0.77 -4.74 21.75
C ASP A 47 -1.79 -5.68 21.09
N GLN A 48 -2.81 -5.16 20.40
CA GLN A 48 -3.84 -5.99 19.78
C GLN A 48 -3.43 -6.57 18.42
N TYR A 49 -2.57 -5.91 17.66
CA TYR A 49 -2.19 -6.35 16.31
C TYR A 49 -1.15 -7.48 16.31
N GLU A 50 -0.29 -7.55 17.32
CA GLU A 50 0.75 -8.58 17.41
C GLU A 50 0.19 -9.95 17.87
N ARG A 51 -1.05 -9.99 18.40
CA ARG A 51 -1.70 -11.23 18.87
C ARG A 51 -2.38 -12.06 17.78
N GLN A 52 -2.70 -11.50 16.62
CA GLN A 52 -3.35 -12.25 15.54
C GLN A 52 -2.38 -13.07 14.67
N GLU A 53 -1.07 -12.81 14.73
CA GLU A 53 -0.06 -13.55 13.95
C GLU A 53 0.57 -14.74 14.72
N LEU A 54 0.31 -14.87 16.02
CA LEU A 54 0.95 -15.86 16.91
C LEU A 54 0.08 -17.09 17.24
N LEU A 55 -1.09 -17.26 16.61
CA LEU A 55 -2.03 -18.34 16.93
C LEU A 55 -2.17 -19.45 15.87
N GLU A 56 -1.39 -19.44 14.79
CA GLU A 56 -1.49 -20.45 13.72
C GLU A 56 -0.23 -21.31 13.52
N GLN A 57 0.66 -21.40 14.51
CA GLN A 57 1.92 -22.13 14.35
C GLN A 57 2.30 -23.01 15.54
N GLU A 58 1.34 -23.76 16.08
CA GLU A 58 1.64 -24.89 16.96
C GLU A 58 0.65 -26.02 16.67
N ASP A 59 0.97 -26.86 15.69
CA ASP A 59 0.67 -28.28 15.77
C ASP A 59 1.63 -29.06 14.86
N ASP A 60 2.20 -30.12 15.44
CA ASP A 60 2.99 -31.18 14.83
C ASP A 60 4.44 -30.89 14.44
N ASN A 61 5.40 -31.01 15.39
CA ASN A 61 6.59 -31.86 15.15
C ASN A 61 7.45 -32.14 16.41
N ASP A 62 6.91 -32.85 17.40
CA ASP A 62 7.76 -33.55 18.39
C ASP A 62 7.99 -34.99 17.93
N GLN A 63 9.13 -35.26 17.28
CA GLN A 63 9.94 -36.47 17.54
C GLN A 63 11.41 -36.21 17.20
N ASP A 64 12.11 -35.71 18.22
CA ASP A 64 13.55 -35.81 18.39
C ASP A 64 14.00 -37.27 18.52
N VAL A 65 14.86 -37.71 17.58
CA VAL A 65 15.84 -38.78 17.82
C VAL A 65 17.20 -38.33 17.31
N LEU A 66 17.91 -37.65 18.22
CA LEU A 66 19.34 -37.71 18.52
C LEU A 66 20.25 -38.44 17.50
N ALA A 67 21.17 -37.69 16.88
CA ALA A 67 22.48 -38.22 16.49
C ALA A 67 23.57 -37.11 16.54
N PRO A 68 24.80 -37.43 17.01
CA PRO A 68 25.85 -36.45 17.27
C PRO A 68 26.80 -36.24 16.08
N PHE A 69 27.30 -35.00 16.00
CA PHE A 69 28.63 -34.57 15.56
C PHE A 69 29.48 -35.55 14.74
N ALA A 70 29.56 -35.30 13.42
CA ALA A 70 30.70 -35.69 12.61
C ALA A 70 31.12 -34.51 11.73
N ALA A 71 32.22 -33.87 12.13
CA ALA A 71 32.89 -32.83 11.38
C ALA A 71 33.27 -33.32 9.97
N ARG A 72 32.84 -32.60 8.93
CA ARG A 72 33.41 -32.72 7.59
C ARG A 72 34.07 -31.38 7.21
N PRO A 73 35.33 -31.41 6.73
CA PRO A 73 36.00 -30.22 6.21
C PRO A 73 35.41 -29.88 4.85
N VAL A 74 35.04 -28.61 4.67
CA VAL A 74 34.56 -28.10 3.37
C VAL A 74 35.75 -27.51 2.62
N PRO A 75 36.09 -28.00 1.41
CA PRO A 75 37.19 -27.47 0.61
C PRO A 75 36.83 -26.10 0.02
N MET A 76 37.81 -25.20 0.06
CA MET A 76 37.85 -23.96 -0.70
C MET A 76 37.81 -24.26 -2.20
N GLU A 77 36.70 -23.93 -2.86
CA GLU A 77 36.62 -23.89 -4.32
C GLU A 77 36.39 -22.44 -4.73
N THR A 78 37.47 -21.81 -5.20
CA THR A 78 37.45 -20.60 -6.01
C THR A 78 36.95 -20.97 -7.41
N SER A 79 35.77 -20.50 -7.82
CA SER A 79 35.40 -20.45 -9.23
C SER A 79 34.29 -19.44 -9.53
N THR A 80 34.72 -18.42 -10.26
CA THR A 80 34.02 -17.56 -11.21
C THR A 80 32.81 -18.18 -11.94
N SER A 81 31.64 -17.55 -11.83
CA SER A 81 30.56 -17.54 -12.85
C SER A 81 29.45 -16.59 -12.34
N SER A 82 29.35 -15.30 -12.71
CA SER A 82 28.99 -14.75 -14.02
C SER A 82 27.84 -15.48 -14.72
N VAL A 83 26.67 -15.51 -14.10
CA VAL A 83 25.41 -15.68 -14.85
C VAL A 83 24.35 -14.73 -14.30
N LEU A 84 24.05 -13.72 -15.12
CA LEU A 84 22.94 -12.80 -14.96
C LEU A 84 21.61 -13.56 -14.93
N PRO A 85 20.68 -13.27 -14.01
CA PRO A 85 19.29 -13.66 -14.19
C PRO A 85 18.62 -12.73 -15.20
N THR A 86 18.77 -13.01 -16.49
CA THR A 86 17.98 -12.38 -17.56
C THR A 86 16.75 -13.23 -17.89
N THR A 87 15.72 -13.19 -17.05
CA THR A 87 14.34 -13.53 -17.44
C THR A 87 13.34 -12.81 -16.54
N THR A 88 13.37 -11.48 -16.53
CA THR A 88 12.19 -10.70 -16.16
C THR A 88 11.55 -10.26 -17.46
N THR A 89 10.50 -10.98 -17.86
CA THR A 89 9.61 -10.61 -18.94
C THR A 89 8.99 -9.25 -18.60
N LEU A 90 9.60 -8.19 -19.11
CA LEU A 90 9.01 -6.86 -19.20
C LEU A 90 7.83 -6.97 -20.18
N SER A 91 6.66 -7.30 -19.64
CA SER A 91 5.38 -7.20 -20.33
C SER A 91 5.11 -5.72 -20.58
N SER A 92 5.73 -5.21 -21.64
CA SER A 92 5.55 -3.86 -22.16
C SER A 92 4.29 -3.85 -23.02
N THR A 93 3.18 -3.42 -22.44
CA THR A 93 2.00 -2.96 -23.17
C THR A 93 1.55 -1.65 -22.55
N ALA A 94 1.66 -0.59 -23.35
CA ALA A 94 1.45 0.84 -23.05
C ALA A 94 2.57 1.50 -22.21
N SER A 95 3.19 2.53 -22.80
CA SER A 95 4.15 3.46 -22.19
C SER A 95 3.45 4.34 -21.13
N THR A 96 2.89 3.72 -20.10
CA THR A 96 2.39 4.42 -18.93
C THR A 96 3.57 4.59 -17.99
N GLN A 97 3.94 5.84 -17.72
CA GLN A 97 5.02 6.15 -16.78
C GLN A 97 4.71 5.46 -15.44
N PRO A 98 5.65 4.70 -14.84
CA PRO A 98 5.41 4.02 -13.59
C PRO A 98 5.08 5.05 -12.52
N SER A 99 4.07 4.75 -11.70
CA SER A 99 3.68 5.65 -10.62
C SER A 99 4.80 5.73 -9.57
N VAL A 100 4.87 6.85 -8.83
CA VAL A 100 5.84 6.99 -7.73
C VAL A 100 5.65 5.88 -6.69
N ILE A 101 4.40 5.46 -6.45
CA ILE A 101 4.05 4.37 -5.56
C ILE A 101 4.65 3.06 -6.08
N GLU A 102 4.50 2.74 -7.36
CA GLU A 102 5.11 1.55 -7.97
C GLU A 102 6.63 1.53 -7.80
N ILE A 103 7.31 2.65 -8.07
CA ILE A 103 8.78 2.74 -7.94
C ILE A 103 9.20 2.46 -6.50
N LEU A 104 8.50 3.05 -5.52
CA LEU A 104 8.82 2.86 -4.10
C LEU A 104 8.53 1.45 -3.61
N VAL A 105 7.41 0.85 -4.05
CA VAL A 105 7.05 -0.54 -3.73
C VAL A 105 8.04 -1.53 -4.35
N GLN A 106 8.50 -1.27 -5.58
CA GLN A 106 9.54 -2.07 -6.23
C GLN A 106 10.88 -1.98 -5.49
N ALA A 107 11.23 -0.80 -4.95
CA ALA A 107 12.45 -0.61 -4.19
C ALA A 107 12.38 -1.27 -2.80
N ASN A 108 11.24 -1.23 -2.13
CA ASN A 108 11.03 -1.87 -0.83
C ASN A 108 9.58 -2.37 -0.66
N PRO A 109 9.29 -3.65 -0.93
CA PRO A 109 7.93 -4.18 -0.83
C PRO A 109 7.43 -4.23 0.62
N LEU A 110 8.30 -4.43 1.60
CA LEU A 110 7.93 -4.47 3.02
C LEU A 110 7.39 -3.12 3.51
N ALA A 111 7.71 -2.02 2.83
CA ALA A 111 7.15 -0.71 3.18
C ALA A 111 5.62 -0.67 3.06
N ALA A 112 5.01 -1.56 2.26
CA ALA A 112 3.56 -1.66 2.10
C ALA A 112 2.84 -2.23 3.33
N THR A 113 3.53 -2.97 4.20
CA THR A 113 2.97 -3.56 5.42
C THR A 113 3.12 -2.64 6.63
N ILE A 114 3.98 -1.61 6.54
CA ILE A 114 4.26 -0.72 7.66
C ILE A 114 3.15 0.33 7.75
N PRO A 115 2.32 0.32 8.81
CA PRO A 115 1.30 1.34 8.99
C PRO A 115 1.91 2.70 9.29
N GLY A 116 1.23 3.75 8.87
CA GLY A 116 1.55 5.12 9.26
C GLY A 116 1.21 5.40 10.73
N PRO A 117 1.47 6.63 11.21
CA PRO A 117 1.26 7.02 12.60
C PRO A 117 -0.21 6.95 13.07
N GLN A 118 -1.17 6.87 12.14
CA GLN A 118 -2.60 6.72 12.44
C GLN A 118 -3.05 5.24 12.36
N GLY A 119 -2.12 4.29 12.36
CA GLY A 119 -2.40 2.87 12.11
C GLY A 119 -2.84 2.56 10.67
N ARG A 120 -2.81 3.56 9.78
CA ARG A 120 -3.27 3.41 8.40
C ARG A 120 -2.17 2.82 7.53
N LEU A 121 -2.44 1.65 6.96
CA LEU A 121 -1.62 1.09 5.88
C LEU A 121 -1.52 2.07 4.69
N PRO A 122 -0.42 2.01 3.91
CA PRO A 122 -0.25 2.80 2.69
C PRO A 122 -1.41 2.68 1.69
N LEU A 123 -2.07 1.51 1.65
CA LEU A 123 -3.27 1.30 0.84
C LEU A 123 -4.43 2.22 1.27
N HIS A 124 -4.67 2.36 2.58
CA HIS A 124 -5.71 3.25 3.10
C HIS A 124 -5.42 4.72 2.76
N GLU A 125 -4.15 5.14 2.87
CA GLU A 125 -3.74 6.50 2.52
C GLU A 125 -3.93 6.78 1.02
N ALA A 126 -3.56 5.82 0.16
CA ALA A 126 -3.76 5.95 -1.28
C ALA A 126 -5.25 6.10 -1.64
N LEU A 127 -6.15 5.37 -0.97
CA LEU A 127 -7.59 5.47 -1.22
C LEU A 127 -8.19 6.75 -0.63
N ALA A 128 -7.69 7.20 0.53
CA ALA A 128 -8.09 8.47 1.13
C ALA A 128 -7.74 9.67 0.21
N THR A 129 -6.62 9.59 -0.50
CA THR A 129 -6.20 10.61 -1.49
C THR A 129 -6.75 10.37 -2.89
N ARG A 130 -7.68 9.42 -3.05
CA ARG A 130 -8.37 9.07 -4.31
C ARG A 130 -7.43 8.57 -5.41
N LYS A 131 -6.32 7.92 -5.05
CA LYS A 131 -5.46 7.25 -6.03
C LYS A 131 -6.25 6.15 -6.72
N THR A 132 -6.01 6.03 -8.00
CA THR A 132 -6.71 5.09 -8.88
C THR A 132 -5.90 3.80 -8.99
N TRP A 133 -6.53 2.74 -9.50
CA TRP A 133 -5.87 1.44 -9.72
C TRP A 133 -4.53 1.59 -10.47
N SER A 134 -4.54 2.38 -11.54
CA SER A 134 -3.38 2.67 -12.41
C SER A 134 -2.37 3.63 -11.81
N GLN A 135 -2.67 4.29 -10.68
CA GLN A 135 -1.76 5.20 -9.98
C GLN A 135 -0.95 4.50 -8.87
N GLY A 136 -0.85 3.17 -8.94
CA GLY A 136 -0.04 2.36 -8.03
C GLY A 136 -0.82 1.65 -6.93
N VAL A 137 -2.14 1.81 -6.85
CA VAL A 137 -2.98 1.00 -5.93
C VAL A 137 -2.86 -0.48 -6.27
N ALA A 138 -2.82 -0.84 -7.56
CA ALA A 138 -2.59 -2.20 -8.01
C ALA A 138 -1.28 -2.80 -7.46
N ALA A 139 -0.21 -2.00 -7.41
CA ALA A 139 1.08 -2.46 -6.92
C ALA A 139 1.05 -2.73 -5.41
N LEU A 140 0.36 -1.88 -4.63
CA LEU A 140 0.18 -2.08 -3.19
C LEU A 140 -0.60 -3.37 -2.89
N VAL A 141 -1.70 -3.59 -3.60
CA VAL A 141 -2.53 -4.80 -3.44
C VAL A 141 -1.76 -6.07 -3.81
N ARG A 142 -0.96 -6.03 -4.88
CA ARG A 142 -0.14 -7.17 -5.30
C ARG A 142 0.92 -7.56 -4.27
N VAL A 143 1.51 -6.58 -3.59
CA VAL A 143 2.56 -6.85 -2.59
C VAL A 143 1.95 -7.26 -1.26
N HIS A 144 0.82 -6.68 -0.87
CA HIS A 144 0.17 -6.98 0.40
C HIS A 144 -1.34 -7.15 0.23
N ALA A 145 -1.75 -8.33 -0.26
CA ALA A 145 -3.15 -8.65 -0.49
C ALA A 145 -3.99 -8.67 0.80
N HIS A 146 -3.39 -9.07 1.93
CA HIS A 146 -4.08 -9.11 3.23
C HIS A 146 -4.54 -7.72 3.70
N ALA A 147 -3.90 -6.63 3.22
CA ALA A 147 -4.35 -5.27 3.49
C ALA A 147 -5.80 -5.02 3.05
N LEU A 148 -6.34 -5.80 2.10
CA LEU A 148 -7.75 -5.72 1.67
C LEU A 148 -8.74 -6.16 2.75
N SER A 149 -8.31 -7.01 3.67
CA SER A 149 -9.13 -7.47 4.80
C SER A 149 -8.91 -6.63 6.07
N CYS A 150 -7.88 -5.77 6.08
CA CYS A 150 -7.61 -4.89 7.19
C CYS A 150 -8.60 -3.71 7.19
N ARG A 151 -9.28 -3.51 8.31
CA ARG A 151 -10.10 -2.32 8.53
C ARG A 151 -9.23 -1.14 8.93
N ASN A 152 -9.62 0.06 8.51
CA ASN A 152 -9.01 1.29 8.99
C ASN A 152 -9.48 1.63 10.42
N ALA A 153 -8.98 2.74 10.98
CA ALA A 153 -9.40 3.24 12.30
C ALA A 153 -10.90 3.54 12.43
N GLN A 154 -11.62 3.72 11.32
CA GLN A 154 -13.07 3.92 11.29
C GLN A 154 -13.85 2.60 11.12
N GLY A 155 -13.17 1.45 11.14
CA GLY A 155 -13.78 0.14 10.90
C GLY A 155 -14.13 -0.13 9.44
N LEU A 156 -13.71 0.72 8.50
CA LEU A 156 -14.02 0.60 7.08
C LEU A 156 -12.99 -0.25 6.36
N LEU A 157 -13.47 -1.12 5.47
CA LEU A 157 -12.63 -1.86 4.53
C LEU A 157 -12.16 -0.95 3.38
N PRO A 158 -11.06 -1.30 2.69
CA PRO A 158 -10.52 -0.50 1.59
C PRO A 158 -11.54 -0.18 0.49
N PHE A 159 -12.36 -1.15 0.06
CA PHE A 159 -13.38 -0.90 -0.96
C PHE A 159 -14.47 0.08 -0.48
N GLN A 160 -14.82 0.05 0.81
CA GLN A 160 -15.77 0.99 1.42
C GLN A 160 -15.17 2.39 1.49
N MET A 161 -13.89 2.51 1.86
CA MET A 161 -13.16 3.79 1.83
C MET A 161 -13.15 4.39 0.43
N ALA A 162 -12.86 3.57 -0.59
CA ALA A 162 -12.88 4.02 -1.98
C ALA A 162 -14.27 4.55 -2.37
N ALA A 163 -15.36 3.86 -1.99
CA ALA A 163 -16.73 4.30 -2.25
C ALA A 163 -17.10 5.61 -1.52
N VAL A 164 -16.64 5.79 -0.27
CA VAL A 164 -16.85 7.03 0.49
C VAL A 164 -16.10 8.19 -0.16
N ALA A 165 -14.87 7.96 -0.61
CA ALA A 165 -14.02 8.98 -1.22
C ALA A 165 -14.59 9.51 -2.55
N VAL A 166 -15.41 8.72 -3.26
CA VAL A 166 -16.09 9.15 -4.50
C VAL A 166 -17.11 10.25 -4.27
N ARG A 167 -17.66 10.41 -3.06
CA ARG A 167 -18.65 11.46 -2.77
C ARG A 167 -17.98 12.84 -2.77
N LYS A 168 -17.93 13.47 -3.94
CA LYS A 168 -17.57 14.88 -4.12
C LYS A 168 -18.73 15.75 -3.61
N PRO A 169 -18.47 16.85 -2.88
CA PRO A 169 -19.53 17.79 -2.49
C PRO A 169 -20.17 18.40 -3.75
N PRO A 170 -21.49 18.66 -3.73
CA PRO A 170 -22.28 19.05 -4.91
C PRO A 170 -21.91 20.41 -5.52
N GLU A 171 -20.99 21.16 -4.91
CA GLU A 171 -20.71 22.55 -5.28
C GLU A 171 -19.62 22.72 -6.34
N ALA A 172 -18.89 21.67 -6.70
CA ALA A 172 -17.81 21.78 -7.68
C ALA A 172 -18.31 21.35 -9.07
N PRO A 173 -18.12 22.19 -10.11
CA PRO A 173 -18.63 21.93 -11.46
C PRO A 173 -18.16 20.55 -11.95
N ALA A 174 -19.05 19.89 -12.70
CA ALA A 174 -18.98 18.51 -13.19
C ALA A 174 -17.82 18.26 -14.17
N ALA A 175 -16.59 18.54 -13.75
CA ALA A 175 -15.37 18.11 -14.42
C ALA A 175 -15.30 16.59 -14.27
N SER A 176 -15.78 15.89 -15.31
CA SER A 176 -15.66 14.45 -15.56
C SER A 176 -15.72 13.61 -14.28
N ASP A 177 -16.93 13.41 -13.76
CA ASP A 177 -17.25 12.47 -12.67
C ASP A 177 -17.14 11.00 -13.12
N ASP A 178 -16.12 10.67 -13.90
CA ASP A 178 -15.62 9.29 -13.99
C ASP A 178 -14.84 9.03 -12.70
N ALA A 179 -15.56 9.11 -11.57
CA ALA A 179 -15.11 8.50 -10.35
C ALA A 179 -14.74 7.06 -10.71
N ASP A 180 -13.49 6.69 -10.50
CA ASP A 180 -12.94 5.41 -10.92
C ASP A 180 -13.60 4.26 -10.14
N LEU A 181 -14.83 3.92 -10.51
CA LEU A 181 -15.55 2.72 -10.14
C LEU A 181 -14.69 1.51 -10.48
N THR A 182 -13.85 1.61 -11.51
CA THR A 182 -12.79 0.67 -11.83
C THR A 182 -11.97 0.30 -10.60
N THR A 183 -11.51 1.27 -9.79
CA THR A 183 -10.70 0.98 -8.60
C THR A 183 -11.52 0.18 -7.57
N ILE A 184 -12.79 0.51 -7.38
CA ILE A 184 -13.67 -0.20 -6.45
C ILE A 184 -13.91 -1.63 -6.93
N LEU A 185 -14.21 -1.81 -8.22
CA LEU A 185 -14.44 -3.12 -8.84
C LEU A 185 -13.21 -4.01 -8.78
N GLU A 186 -12.02 -3.46 -9.07
CA GLU A 186 -10.76 -4.19 -9.00
C GLU A 186 -10.42 -4.61 -7.56
N LEU A 187 -10.70 -3.77 -6.56
CA LEU A 187 -10.54 -4.15 -5.15
C LEU A 187 -11.46 -5.32 -4.77
N LEU A 188 -12.71 -5.30 -5.24
CA LEU A 188 -13.67 -6.39 -5.01
C LEU A 188 -13.27 -7.68 -5.73
N TRP A 189 -12.75 -7.58 -6.96
CA TRP A 189 -12.25 -8.74 -7.70
C TRP A 189 -10.99 -9.33 -7.07
N ALA A 190 -10.12 -8.49 -6.50
CA ALA A 190 -8.91 -8.95 -5.83
C ALA A 190 -9.19 -9.73 -4.53
N ASN A 191 -10.29 -9.43 -3.83
CA ASN A 191 -10.69 -10.16 -2.62
C ASN A 191 -12.22 -10.29 -2.53
N PRO A 192 -12.83 -11.31 -3.16
CA PRO A 192 -14.28 -11.50 -3.11
C PRO A 192 -14.78 -11.92 -1.72
N SER A 193 -13.91 -12.45 -0.86
CA SER A 193 -14.28 -12.91 0.48
C SER A 193 -14.78 -11.77 1.38
N CYS A 194 -14.37 -10.53 1.09
CA CYS A 194 -14.84 -9.36 1.85
C CYS A 194 -16.35 -9.12 1.75
N LEU A 195 -17.04 -9.68 0.74
CA LEU A 195 -18.49 -9.59 0.58
C LEU A 195 -19.26 -10.60 1.44
N ILE A 196 -18.60 -11.66 1.89
CA ILE A 196 -19.26 -12.80 2.55
C ILE A 196 -19.22 -12.65 4.08
N HIS A 197 -18.22 -11.94 4.60
CA HIS A 197 -17.93 -11.89 6.04
C HIS A 197 -18.82 -10.96 6.88
N ASP A 198 -19.78 -10.24 6.30
CA ASP A 198 -20.64 -9.30 7.06
C ASP A 198 -22.04 -9.87 7.38
N MET A 199 -22.22 -11.19 7.26
CA MET A 199 -23.52 -11.86 7.51
C MET A 199 -23.53 -12.83 8.72
N SER A 200 -22.49 -12.85 9.56
CA SER A 200 -22.48 -13.65 10.81
C SER A 200 -22.38 -12.77 12.05
#